data_AF-A0A7S1M556-F1
#
_entry.id   AF-A0A7S1M556-F1
#
_cell.length_a   1.000
_cell.length_b   1.000
_cell.length_c   1.000
_cell.angle_alpha   90.00
_cell.angle_beta   90.00
_cell.angle_gamma   90.00
#
_symmetry.space_group_name_H-M   'P 1'
#
loop_
_entity.id
_entity.type
_entity.pdbx_description
1 polymer ?
#
loop_
_entity_poly.entity_id
_entity_poly.type
_entity_poly.pdbx_seq_one_letter_code
_entity_poly.pdbx_strand_id
1 'polypeptide(L)'
;VTIALMNLITAVVVDDAIATTRMDKELKRHLVLAKLREVKPAFAQLFQDIDASGNGIVDLQDIKDAFENGTQIPGQVRDMVNPGRLLDLFDLLDQDEDGTLTKQEFVDGLSVMVLSDMPMQTLHMLHILRSIRRGV
;
A
#
# COMPACT_ATOMS: atom_id res chain seq x y z
N VAL A 1 50.42 14.00 -12.61
CA VAL A 1 50.00 12.71 -13.25
C VAL A 1 49.12 11.88 -12.32
N THR A 2 49.46 11.74 -11.03
CA THR A 2 48.71 10.91 -10.04
C THR A 2 47.27 11.36 -9.77
N ILE A 3 47.00 12.67 -9.67
CA ILE A 3 45.64 13.20 -9.40
C ILE A 3 44.70 12.95 -10.60
N ALA A 4 45.20 13.05 -11.84
CA ALA A 4 44.40 12.79 -13.04
C ALA A 4 44.02 11.31 -13.15
N LEU A 5 44.96 10.41 -12.83
CA LEU A 5 44.71 8.97 -12.80
C LEU A 5 43.74 8.59 -11.67
N MET A 6 43.89 9.22 -10.49
CA MET A 6 42.96 9.03 -9.38
C MET A 6 41.55 9.48 -9.79
N ASN A 7 41.38 10.68 -10.34
CA ASN A 7 40.07 11.17 -10.78
C ASN A 7 39.42 10.28 -11.86
N LEU A 8 40.22 9.69 -12.75
CA LEU A 8 39.72 8.74 -13.74
C LEU A 8 39.24 7.44 -13.08
N ILE A 9 40.00 6.89 -12.14
CA ILE A 9 39.63 5.68 -11.39
C ILE A 9 38.39 5.95 -10.53
N THR A 10 38.34 7.09 -9.82
CA THR A 10 37.18 7.46 -9.01
C THR A 10 35.94 7.63 -9.89
N ALA A 11 36.06 8.25 -11.06
CA ALA A 11 34.94 8.39 -11.99
C ALA A 11 34.38 7.04 -12.42
N VAL A 12 35.24 6.09 -12.80
CA VAL A 12 34.81 4.73 -13.20
C VAL A 12 34.15 3.98 -12.04
N VAL A 13 34.71 4.05 -10.83
CA VAL A 13 34.14 3.38 -9.65
C VAL A 13 32.80 4.02 -9.23
N VAL A 14 32.69 5.35 -9.34
CA VAL A 14 31.44 6.07 -9.04
C VAL A 14 30.36 5.73 -10.08
N ASP A 15 30.70 5.68 -11.36
CA ASP A 15 29.76 5.30 -12.41
C ASP A 15 29.24 3.86 -12.22
N ASP A 16 30.12 2.92 -11.85
CA ASP A 16 29.74 1.52 -11.59
C ASP A 16 28.87 1.39 -10.33
N ALA A 17 29.20 2.13 -9.27
CA ALA A 17 28.39 2.19 -8.04
C ALA A 17 26.99 2.81 -8.30
N ILE A 18 26.92 3.86 -9.11
CA ILE A 18 25.66 4.49 -9.51
C ILE A 18 24.83 3.56 -10.40
N ALA A 19 25.46 2.89 -11.38
CA ALA A 19 24.79 1.96 -12.28
C ALA A 19 24.18 0.77 -11.53
N THR A 20 24.95 0.18 -10.62
CA THR A 20 24.49 -0.92 -9.75
C THR A 20 23.28 -0.49 -8.92
N THR A 21 23.34 0.69 -8.31
CA THR A 21 22.22 1.24 -7.51
C THR A 21 20.97 1.50 -8.34
N ARG A 22 21.12 1.95 -9.60
CA ARG A 22 19.97 2.16 -10.50
C ARG A 22 19.33 0.83 -10.90
N MET A 23 20.14 -0.16 -11.25
CA MET A 23 19.66 -1.48 -11.66
C MET A 23 18.88 -2.18 -10.54
N ASP A 24 19.34 -2.08 -9.29
CA ASP A 24 18.62 -2.60 -8.13
C ASP A 24 17.25 -1.93 -7.92
N LYS A 25 17.17 -0.61 -8.14
CA LYS A 25 15.90 0.12 -8.05
C LYS A 25 14.93 -0.31 -9.16
N GLU A 26 15.42 -0.44 -10.38
CA GLU A 26 14.63 -0.89 -11.53
C GLU A 26 14.07 -2.30 -11.30
N LEU A 27 14.92 -3.23 -10.87
CA LEU A 27 14.55 -4.62 -10.58
C LEU A 27 13.50 -4.69 -9.46
N LYS A 28 13.70 -3.96 -8.36
CA LYS A 28 12.70 -3.86 -7.28
C LYS A 28 11.38 -3.31 -7.80
N ARG A 29 11.41 -2.28 -8.64
CA ARG A 29 10.20 -1.68 -9.22
C ARG A 29 9.43 -2.69 -10.08
N HIS A 30 10.13 -3.45 -10.92
CA HIS A 30 9.51 -4.51 -11.71
C HIS A 30 8.90 -5.62 -10.85
N LEU A 31 9.58 -6.04 -9.78
CA LEU A 31 9.06 -7.05 -8.84
C LEU A 31 7.81 -6.55 -8.11
N VAL A 32 7.81 -5.30 -7.64
CA VAL A 32 6.66 -4.67 -6.98
C VAL A 32 5.48 -4.61 -7.93
N LEU A 33 5.69 -4.16 -9.18
CA LEU A 33 4.63 -4.07 -10.19
C LEU A 33 4.07 -5.44 -10.58
N ALA A 34 4.91 -6.47 -10.65
CA ALA A 34 4.48 -7.84 -10.93
C ALA A 34 3.58 -8.39 -9.80
N LYS A 35 4.01 -8.26 -8.54
CA LYS A 35 3.18 -8.62 -7.38
C LYS A 35 1.87 -7.84 -7.35
N LEU A 36 1.91 -6.54 -7.62
CA LEU A 36 0.74 -5.66 -7.64
C LEU A 36 -0.29 -6.12 -8.69
N ARG A 37 0.17 -6.62 -9.86
CA ARG A 37 -0.69 -7.19 -10.90
C ARG A 37 -1.35 -8.51 -10.49
N GLU A 38 -0.69 -9.33 -9.67
CA GLU A 38 -1.27 -10.57 -9.16
C GLU A 38 -2.33 -10.31 -8.07
N VAL A 39 -2.07 -9.37 -7.15
CA VAL A 39 -2.96 -9.12 -6.01
C VAL A 39 -4.12 -8.17 -6.33
N LYS A 40 -3.95 -7.26 -7.29
CA LYS A 40 -5.01 -6.33 -7.71
C LYS A 40 -6.35 -6.99 -8.04
N PRO A 41 -6.42 -8.05 -8.87
CA PRO A 41 -7.69 -8.69 -9.18
C PRO A 41 -8.35 -9.33 -7.94
N ALA A 42 -7.57 -9.88 -7.01
CA ALA A 42 -8.10 -10.44 -5.76
C ALA A 42 -8.70 -9.34 -4.87
N PHE A 43 -8.05 -8.18 -4.75
CA PHE A 43 -8.63 -7.05 -4.00
C PHE A 43 -9.85 -6.44 -4.68
N ALA A 44 -9.89 -6.44 -6.01
CA ALA A 44 -11.05 -5.97 -6.75
C ALA A 44 -12.27 -6.89 -6.57
N GLN A 45 -12.06 -8.21 -6.48
CA GLN A 45 -13.10 -9.17 -6.13
C GLN A 45 -13.56 -8.96 -4.69
N LEU A 46 -12.61 -8.80 -3.75
CA LEU A 46 -12.93 -8.51 -2.35
C LEU A 46 -13.80 -7.26 -2.20
N PHE A 47 -13.49 -6.20 -2.94
CA PHE A 47 -14.28 -4.98 -2.95
C PHE A 47 -15.73 -5.26 -3.39
N GLN A 48 -15.93 -6.06 -4.43
CA GLN A 48 -17.27 -6.44 -4.90
C GLN A 48 -18.02 -7.31 -3.89
N ASP A 49 -17.31 -8.15 -3.14
CA ASP A 49 -17.92 -9.00 -2.12
C ASP A 49 -18.35 -8.20 -0.87
N ILE A 50 -17.72 -7.05 -0.61
CA ILE A 50 -18.03 -6.15 0.51
C ILE A 50 -19.08 -5.11 0.09
N ASP A 51 -18.98 -4.54 -1.12
CA ASP A 51 -19.97 -3.60 -1.68
C ASP A 51 -21.27 -4.33 -2.08
N ALA A 52 -22.01 -4.78 -1.07
CA ALA A 52 -23.32 -5.42 -1.25
C ALA A 52 -24.37 -4.46 -1.83
N SER A 53 -24.16 -3.16 -1.63
CA SER A 53 -25.04 -2.09 -2.11
C SER A 53 -24.87 -1.81 -3.61
N GLY A 54 -23.70 -2.14 -4.18
CA GLY A 54 -23.35 -1.93 -5.58
C GLY A 54 -23.19 -0.45 -5.96
N ASN A 55 -22.96 0.42 -4.98
CA ASN A 55 -22.83 1.88 -5.18
C ASN A 55 -21.40 2.28 -5.62
N GLY A 56 -20.44 1.34 -5.61
CA GLY A 56 -19.06 1.57 -6.00
C GLY A 56 -18.19 2.22 -4.91
N ILE A 57 -18.72 2.32 -3.69
CA ILE A 57 -18.03 2.75 -2.47
C ILE A 57 -18.25 1.71 -1.37
N VAL A 58 -17.38 1.70 -0.38
CA VAL A 58 -17.50 0.81 0.78
C VAL A 58 -17.54 1.67 2.02
N ASP A 59 -18.67 1.64 2.73
CA ASP A 59 -18.85 2.35 3.98
C ASP A 59 -18.57 1.42 5.17
N LEU A 60 -18.46 2.02 6.37
CA LEU A 60 -18.34 1.26 7.61
C LEU A 60 -19.48 0.27 7.85
N GLN A 61 -20.67 0.52 7.30
CA GLN A 61 -21.80 -0.42 7.40
C GLN A 61 -21.59 -1.64 6.49
N ASP A 62 -21.19 -1.42 5.24
CA ASP A 62 -20.93 -2.51 4.28
C ASP A 62 -19.88 -3.48 4.80
N ILE A 63 -18.85 -2.96 5.46
CA ILE A 63 -17.82 -3.81 6.05
C ILE A 63 -18.38 -4.59 7.25
N LYS A 64 -19.14 -3.95 8.15
CA LYS A 64 -19.76 -4.65 9.28
C LYS A 64 -20.67 -5.77 8.80
N ASP A 65 -21.49 -5.49 7.78
CA ASP A 65 -22.38 -6.48 7.18
C ASP A 65 -21.58 -7.61 6.51
N ALA A 66 -20.46 -7.32 5.85
CA ALA A 66 -19.57 -8.34 5.30
C ALA A 66 -18.96 -9.25 6.40
N PHE A 67 -18.67 -8.70 7.58
CA PHE A 67 -18.21 -9.47 8.73
C PHE A 67 -19.31 -10.34 9.36
N GLU A 68 -20.52 -9.80 9.49
CA GLU A 68 -21.67 -10.51 10.06
C GLU A 68 -22.19 -11.61 9.13
N ASN A 69 -22.19 -11.36 7.82
CA ASN A 69 -22.63 -12.31 6.80
C ASN A 69 -21.59 -13.41 6.49
N GLY A 70 -20.41 -13.34 7.10
CA GLY A 70 -19.37 -14.37 6.94
C GLY A 70 -18.73 -14.37 5.55
N THR A 71 -18.69 -13.21 4.89
CA THR A 71 -17.99 -13.04 3.60
C THR A 71 -16.56 -13.56 3.74
N GLN A 72 -16.12 -14.36 2.77
CA GLN A 72 -14.81 -15.02 2.79
C GLN A 72 -13.71 -14.00 2.53
N ILE A 73 -13.38 -13.20 3.55
CA ILE A 73 -12.22 -12.32 3.51
C ILE A 73 -10.96 -13.22 3.51
N PRO A 74 -10.06 -13.11 2.51
CA PRO A 74 -8.83 -13.87 2.44
C PRO A 74 -8.06 -13.77 3.75
N GLY A 75 -7.54 -14.88 4.27
CA GLY A 75 -6.93 -14.93 5.62
C GLY A 75 -5.86 -13.86 5.87
N GLN A 76 -5.09 -13.49 4.84
CA GLN A 76 -4.10 -12.40 4.89
C GLN A 76 -4.72 -11.03 5.19
N VAL A 77 -5.92 -10.79 4.67
CA VAL A 77 -6.69 -9.58 4.90
C VAL A 77 -7.48 -9.72 6.19
N ARG A 78 -8.00 -10.89 6.54
CA ARG A 78 -8.78 -11.13 7.77
C ARG A 78 -8.01 -10.78 9.05
N ASP A 79 -6.71 -11.07 9.11
CA ASP A 79 -5.87 -10.73 10.27
C ASP A 79 -5.58 -9.22 10.37
N MET A 80 -5.58 -8.51 9.23
CA MET A 80 -5.44 -7.06 9.17
C MET A 80 -6.77 -6.35 9.47
N VAL A 81 -7.87 -6.93 9.01
CA VAL A 81 -9.23 -6.39 9.06
C VAL A 81 -9.97 -6.98 10.28
N ASN A 82 -9.33 -6.95 11.45
CA ASN A 82 -10.00 -7.33 12.70
C ASN A 82 -11.01 -6.22 13.07
N PRO A 83 -12.25 -6.51 13.50
CA PRO A 83 -13.27 -5.49 13.82
C PRO A 83 -12.78 -4.38 14.77
N GLY A 84 -11.86 -4.68 15.71
CA GLY A 84 -11.29 -3.67 16.61
C GLY A 84 -10.22 -2.76 15.98
N ARG A 85 -9.67 -3.12 14.82
CA ARG A 85 -8.67 -2.37 14.03
C ARG A 85 -9.22 -1.88 12.70
N LEU A 86 -10.46 -2.24 12.40
CA LEU A 86 -11.11 -1.95 11.14
C LEU A 86 -11.27 -0.44 10.94
N LEU A 87 -11.66 0.28 11.99
CA LEU A 87 -11.73 1.75 11.99
C LEU A 87 -10.37 2.36 11.65
N ASP A 88 -9.30 1.91 12.33
CA ASP A 88 -7.95 2.42 12.06
C ASP A 88 -7.49 2.12 10.63
N LEU A 89 -7.86 0.95 10.09
CA LEU A 89 -7.55 0.56 8.72
C LEU A 89 -8.37 1.36 7.71
N PHE A 90 -9.63 1.64 8.03
CA PHE A 90 -10.54 2.46 7.24
C PHE A 90 -9.98 3.89 7.14
N ASP A 91 -9.70 4.53 8.27
CA ASP A 91 -9.12 5.87 8.34
C ASP A 91 -7.74 5.96 7.67
N LEU A 92 -7.03 4.82 7.59
CA LEU A 92 -5.75 4.75 6.88
C LEU A 92 -5.90 4.68 5.36
N LEU A 93 -6.93 3.98 4.89
CA LEU A 93 -7.24 3.80 3.47
C LEU A 93 -7.95 5.04 2.91
N ASP A 94 -8.81 5.66 3.70
CA ASP A 94 -9.60 6.85 3.39
C ASP A 94 -8.65 8.06 3.28
N GLN A 95 -8.34 8.42 2.03
CA GLN A 95 -7.34 9.43 1.75
C GLN A 95 -7.91 10.84 1.78
N ASP A 96 -9.21 11.00 1.57
CA ASP A 96 -9.91 12.28 1.58
C ASP A 96 -10.75 12.52 2.85
N GLU A 97 -10.80 11.55 3.76
CA GLU A 97 -11.56 11.58 5.03
C GLU A 97 -13.05 11.83 4.80
N ASP A 98 -13.59 11.31 3.69
CA ASP A 98 -15.00 11.45 3.34
C ASP A 98 -15.90 10.42 4.04
N GLY A 99 -15.30 9.45 4.75
CA GLY A 99 -15.99 8.42 5.49
C GLY A 99 -16.44 7.24 4.62
N THR A 100 -15.97 7.18 3.37
CA THR A 100 -16.25 6.15 2.39
C THR A 100 -14.94 5.66 1.77
N LEU A 101 -14.91 4.43 1.26
CA LEU A 101 -13.75 3.94 0.51
C LEU A 101 -14.12 3.69 -0.94
N THR A 102 -13.54 4.47 -1.84
CA THR A 102 -13.67 4.18 -3.26
C THR A 102 -12.89 2.90 -3.62
N LYS A 103 -13.30 2.24 -4.70
CA LYS A 103 -12.56 1.09 -5.27
C LYS A 103 -11.07 1.37 -5.45
N GLN A 104 -10.73 2.59 -5.86
CA GLN A 104 -9.34 2.96 -6.11
C GLN A 104 -8.54 3.00 -4.80
N GLU A 105 -9.09 3.64 -3.77
CA GLU A 105 -8.46 3.75 -2.45
C GLU A 105 -8.33 2.41 -1.76
N PHE A 106 -9.38 1.59 -1.81
CA PHE A 106 -9.36 0.26 -1.24
C PHE A 106 -8.27 -0.62 -1.88
N VAL A 107 -8.24 -0.68 -3.22
CA VAL A 107 -7.29 -1.53 -3.93
C VAL A 107 -5.86 -1.00 -3.80
N ASP A 108 -5.65 0.30 -3.97
CA ASP A 108 -4.31 0.87 -3.90
C ASP A 108 -3.78 0.85 -2.47
N GLY A 109 -4.60 1.11 -1.46
CA GLY A 109 -4.19 1.08 -0.06
C GLY A 109 -3.90 -0.33 0.45
N LEU A 110 -4.73 -1.34 0.12
CA LEU A 110 -4.40 -2.75 0.40
C LEU A 110 -3.13 -3.19 -0.33
N SER A 111 -2.94 -2.76 -1.59
CA SER A 111 -1.72 -3.05 -2.35
C SER A 111 -0.48 -2.49 -1.66
N VAL A 112 -0.54 -1.25 -1.18
CA VAL A 112 0.57 -0.63 -0.43
C VAL A 112 0.87 -1.42 0.83
N MET A 113 -0.14 -1.85 1.58
CA MET A 113 0.09 -2.60 2.81
C MET A 113 0.73 -3.96 2.57
N VAL A 114 0.22 -4.72 1.58
CA VAL A 114 0.77 -6.05 1.25
C VAL A 114 2.16 -5.98 0.62
N LEU A 115 2.46 -4.93 -0.17
CA LEU A 115 3.76 -4.77 -0.83
C LEU A 115 4.83 -4.20 0.10
N SER A 116 4.45 -3.43 1.10
CA SER A 116 5.41 -2.77 1.98
C SER A 116 5.83 -3.62 3.17
N ASP A 117 5.14 -4.74 3.45
CA ASP A 117 5.37 -5.61 4.62
C ASP A 117 5.53 -4.80 5.92
N MET A 118 4.81 -3.67 5.99
CA MET A 118 4.99 -2.67 7.02
C MET A 118 4.21 -3.10 8.27
N PRO A 119 4.83 -3.01 9.46
CA PRO A 119 4.09 -3.18 10.70
C PRO A 119 2.95 -2.16 10.78
N MET A 120 1.80 -2.59 11.32
CA MET A 120 0.65 -1.72 11.55
C MET A 120 1.01 -0.45 12.34
N GLN A 121 1.98 -0.53 13.25
CA GLN A 121 2.43 0.64 14.01
C GLN A 121 3.04 1.73 13.11
N THR A 122 3.78 1.36 12.07
CA THR A 122 4.39 2.32 11.14
C THR A 122 3.32 2.97 10.27
N LEU A 123 2.31 2.19 9.90
CA LEU A 123 1.14 2.65 9.16
C LEU A 123 0.31 3.65 9.99
N HIS A 124 0.06 3.37 11.27
CA HIS A 124 -0.56 4.33 12.20
C HIS A 124 0.24 5.62 12.33
N MET A 125 1.56 5.52 12.48
CA MET A 125 2.41 6.72 12.60
C MET A 125 2.34 7.59 11.33
N LEU A 126 2.34 6.97 10.15
CA LEU A 126 2.17 7.68 8.88
C LEU A 126 0.80 8.36 8.76
N HIS A 127 -0.26 7.70 9.22
CA HIS A 127 -1.60 8.29 9.26
C HIS A 127 -1.62 9.53 10.16
N ILE A 128 -1.11 9.44 11.40
CA ILE A 128 -1.00 10.59 12.32
C ILE A 128 -0.19 11.74 11.71
N LEU A 129 0.93 11.44 11.04
CA LEU A 129 1.74 12.48 10.39
C LEU A 129 1.00 13.15 9.21
N ARG A 130 0.19 12.40 8.47
CA ARG A 130 -0.63 12.94 7.37
C ARG A 130 -1.77 13.80 7.87
N SER A 131 -2.43 13.41 8.96
CA SER A 131 -3.53 14.21 9.54
C SER A 131 -3.00 15.54 10.08
N ILE A 132 -1.83 15.55 10.75
CA ILE A 132 -1.18 16.78 11.21
C ILE A 132 -0.83 17.71 10.04
N ARG A 133 -0.32 17.16 8.92
CA ARG A 133 0.04 17.96 7.73
C ARG A 133 -1.15 18.56 7.01
N ARG A 134 -2.34 17.95 7.10
CA ARG A 134 -3.58 18.47 6.49
C ARG A 134 -4.30 19.49 7.36
N GLY A 135 -4.03 19.49 8.68
CA GLY A 135 -4.59 20.44 9.64
C GLY A 135 -3.85 21.78 9.77
N VAL A 136 -2.89 22.08 8.89
CA VAL A 136 -2.14 23.35 8.80
C VAL A 136 -2.28 23.91 7.39
#